data_AF-A0A0A8TF16-F1
#
_entry.id   AF-A0A0A8TF16-F1
#
_cell.length_a   1.000
_cell.length_b   1.000
_cell.length_c   1.000
_cell.angle_alpha   90.00
_cell.angle_beta   90.00
_cell.angle_gamma   90.00
#
_symmetry.space_group_name_H-M   'P 1'
#
loop_
_entity.id
_entity.type
_entity.pdbx_description
1 polymer ?
#
loop_
_entity_poly.entity_id
_entity_poly.type
_entity_poly.pdbx_seq_one_letter_code
_entity_poly.pdbx_strand_id
1 'polypeptide(L)'
;MEPFTIDAPGLVLSTPTAQDIDKVFLFCQDPQIQRWTTVPSPYTYADAETFCTRAPADWRLGFDLKWGIRDPRGTLMGMITLFSRGGGNWEVGYWMGRPYRARGLMSRAVNAVLDAAFDPLGPIGAQRIVWRCDFNGDVPNWASWRVAWHVGFHKQGRTRSSQPNNGLRHDNWLADLLPDDPRSPALPWDGPIAHGDTAAYEQAAVPTDSVAIREGDSPEGFVARFHRLYGRPIADDGPNLRRDSLPLRMSLIAEEFGELFEAVYGTTARRIVDEANATAMDNDEEHRDVVATADALADLVYVIYGMALEMGIDLPAVLAEVQRSNMSKMGADHHPVLRADGKVLKGPDYFPPDIAAVLARSMKS
;
A
#
# COMPACT_ATOMS: atom_id res chain seq x y z
N MET A 1 21.14 -0.86 26.73
CA MET A 1 22.08 -1.45 25.74
C MET A 1 23.26 -0.51 25.56
N GLU A 2 24.49 -0.99 25.43
CA GLU A 2 25.62 -0.10 25.08
C GLU A 2 25.62 0.20 23.58
N PRO A 3 26.02 1.41 23.15
CA PRO A 3 26.11 1.74 21.74
C PRO A 3 27.14 0.91 20.99
N PHE A 4 26.77 0.44 19.79
CA PHE A 4 27.66 -0.28 18.89
C PHE A 4 27.59 0.27 17.47
N THR A 5 28.66 0.04 16.72
CA THR A 5 28.81 0.48 15.33
C THR A 5 28.35 -0.64 14.39
N ILE A 6 27.71 -0.27 13.28
CA ILE A 6 27.37 -1.19 12.20
C ILE A 6 28.19 -0.83 10.97
N ASP A 7 28.99 -1.77 10.49
CA ASP A 7 29.70 -1.66 9.23
C ASP A 7 28.81 -2.17 8.09
N ALA A 8 28.61 -1.34 7.08
CA ALA A 8 27.89 -1.70 5.87
C ALA A 8 28.77 -1.39 4.65
N PRO A 9 28.52 -2.01 3.48
CA PRO A 9 29.25 -1.65 2.28
C PRO A 9 29.22 -0.12 2.11
N GLY A 10 30.39 0.52 2.01
CA GLY A 10 30.54 1.97 1.79
C GLY A 10 29.91 2.92 2.82
N LEU A 11 29.49 2.42 3.99
CA LEU A 11 28.87 3.21 5.06
C LEU A 11 29.33 2.71 6.42
N VAL A 12 29.47 3.64 7.38
CA VAL A 12 29.68 3.31 8.79
C VAL A 12 28.56 3.96 9.60
N LEU A 13 27.83 3.18 10.36
CA LEU A 13 26.73 3.65 11.20
C LEU A 13 27.21 3.65 12.64
N SER A 14 27.39 4.84 13.23
CA SER A 14 27.91 5.00 14.59
C SER A 14 27.10 6.04 15.35
N THR A 15 27.04 5.91 16.67
CA THR A 15 26.30 6.83 17.53
C THR A 15 26.75 8.28 17.31
N PRO A 16 25.82 9.25 17.24
CA PRO A 16 26.18 10.65 17.13
C PRO A 16 26.93 11.12 18.39
N THR A 17 27.78 12.13 18.21
CA THR A 17 28.63 12.69 19.26
C THR A 17 28.57 14.22 19.24
N ALA A 18 29.22 14.88 20.20
CA ALA A 18 29.34 16.34 20.20
C ALA A 18 29.97 16.92 18.92
N GLN A 19 30.79 16.15 18.18
CA GLN A 19 31.37 16.60 16.91
C GLN A 19 30.34 16.72 15.77
N ASP A 20 29.15 16.13 15.94
CA ASP A 20 28.10 16.12 14.93
C ASP A 20 27.11 17.28 15.06
N ILE A 21 27.16 18.04 16.17
CA ILE A 21 26.17 19.06 16.54
C ILE A 21 25.96 20.08 15.42
N ASP A 22 27.04 20.70 14.92
CA ASP A 22 26.98 21.72 13.87
C ASP A 22 26.32 21.17 12.59
N LYS A 23 26.62 19.91 12.26
CA LYS A 23 26.15 19.28 11.03
C LYS A 23 24.70 18.81 11.14
N VAL A 24 24.30 18.29 12.30
CA VAL A 24 22.91 17.97 12.62
C VAL A 24 22.06 19.25 12.63
N PHE A 25 22.53 20.30 13.30
CA PHE A 25 21.86 21.60 13.31
C PHE A 25 21.66 22.12 11.88
N LEU A 26 22.72 22.12 11.05
CA LEU A 26 22.65 22.54 9.65
C LEU A 26 21.64 21.73 8.84
N PHE A 27 21.64 20.40 8.95
CA PHE A 27 20.69 19.57 8.20
C PHE A 27 19.25 19.77 8.66
N CYS A 28 19.02 19.88 9.96
CA CYS A 28 17.69 20.11 10.52
C CYS A 28 17.14 21.51 10.20
N GLN A 29 17.92 22.45 9.65
CA GLN A 29 17.37 23.68 9.07
C GLN A 29 16.60 23.44 7.76
N ASP A 30 16.70 22.26 7.15
CA ASP A 30 15.91 21.91 5.97
C ASP A 30 14.41 21.77 6.33
N PRO A 31 13.51 22.58 5.73
CA PRO A 31 12.07 22.50 5.99
C PRO A 31 11.48 21.13 5.71
N GLN A 32 12.08 20.32 4.83
CA GLN A 32 11.61 18.95 4.57
C GLN A 32 11.87 18.03 5.77
N ILE A 33 12.96 18.21 6.51
CA ILE A 33 13.23 17.39 7.70
C ILE A 33 12.26 17.79 8.82
N GLN A 34 12.12 19.08 9.10
CA GLN A 34 11.19 19.57 10.13
C GLN A 34 9.72 19.25 9.80
N ARG A 35 9.35 19.18 8.52
CA ARG A 35 8.00 18.81 8.10
C ARG A 35 7.67 17.34 8.33
N TRP A 36 8.60 16.43 8.07
CA TRP A 36 8.31 14.99 7.97
C TRP A 36 8.86 14.16 9.12
N THR A 37 9.55 14.78 10.07
CA THR A 37 10.13 14.09 11.24
C THR A 37 9.67 14.77 12.52
N THR A 38 9.95 14.14 13.65
CA THR A 38 9.58 14.62 14.99
C THR A 38 10.61 15.57 15.58
N VAL A 39 11.54 16.10 14.78
CA VAL A 39 12.46 17.13 15.27
C VAL A 39 11.67 18.40 15.59
N PRO A 40 12.03 19.14 16.66
CA PRO A 40 11.40 20.42 16.96
C PRO A 40 11.38 21.37 15.76
N SER A 41 10.30 22.15 15.66
CA SER A 41 10.14 23.22 14.66
C SER A 41 9.68 24.50 15.35
N PRO A 42 10.49 25.57 15.39
CA PRO A 42 11.81 25.71 14.77
C PRO A 42 12.90 24.89 15.50
N TYR A 43 13.80 24.27 14.73
CA TYR A 43 14.93 23.50 15.27
C TYR A 43 16.09 24.41 15.70
N THR A 44 16.47 24.35 16.98
CA THR A 44 17.52 25.19 17.58
C THR A 44 18.86 24.46 17.70
N TYR A 45 19.93 25.22 17.97
CA TYR A 45 21.25 24.63 18.23
C TYR A 45 21.25 23.77 19.50
N ALA A 46 20.52 24.20 20.54
CA ALA A 46 20.36 23.44 21.78
C ALA A 46 19.64 22.10 21.56
N ASP A 47 18.71 22.03 20.61
CA ASP A 47 18.08 20.78 20.20
C ASP A 47 19.10 19.82 19.57
N ALA A 48 20.02 20.34 18.73
CA ALA A 48 21.09 19.55 18.11
C ALA A 48 22.10 19.03 19.15
N GLU A 49 22.49 19.88 20.10
CA GLU A 49 23.36 19.50 21.22
C GLU A 49 22.73 18.39 22.05
N THR A 50 21.47 18.56 22.44
CA THR A 50 20.71 17.58 23.20
C THR A 50 20.58 16.26 22.43
N PHE A 51 20.23 16.32 21.15
CA PHE A 51 20.06 15.15 20.29
C PHE A 51 21.36 14.32 20.17
N CYS A 52 22.51 14.97 20.00
CA CYS A 52 23.78 14.28 19.83
C CYS A 52 24.36 13.75 21.15
N THR A 53 24.29 14.53 22.23
CA THR A 53 24.95 14.19 23.50
C THR A 53 24.16 13.19 24.35
N ARG A 54 22.83 13.14 24.19
CA ARG A 54 21.98 12.18 24.93
C ARG A 54 21.97 10.78 24.34
N ALA A 55 22.39 10.60 23.09
CA ALA A 55 22.24 9.31 22.40
C ALA A 55 22.80 8.12 23.21
N PRO A 56 24.02 8.15 23.80
CA PRO A 56 24.50 7.03 24.61
C PRO A 56 23.63 6.70 25.84
N ALA A 57 23.01 7.71 26.47
CA ALA A 57 22.11 7.51 27.59
C ALA A 57 20.78 6.87 27.15
N ASP A 58 20.22 7.33 26.03
CA ASP A 58 18.98 6.79 25.47
C ASP A 58 19.14 5.31 25.03
N TRP A 59 20.31 4.96 24.49
CA TRP A 59 20.72 3.58 24.20
C TRP A 59 20.72 2.70 25.45
N ARG A 60 21.26 3.19 26.57
CA ARG A 60 21.27 2.44 27.84
C ARG A 60 19.87 2.16 28.34
N LEU A 61 18.98 3.14 28.21
CA LEU A 61 17.56 3.02 28.54
C LEU A 61 16.79 2.11 27.57
N GLY A 62 17.35 1.84 26.39
CA GLY A 62 16.87 0.79 25.47
C GLY A 62 15.60 1.14 24.69
N PHE A 63 15.23 2.42 24.61
CA PHE A 63 14.03 2.85 23.88
C PHE A 63 14.32 3.65 22.60
N ASP A 64 15.54 4.13 22.40
CA ASP A 64 15.87 4.99 21.24
C ASP A 64 17.34 4.80 20.84
N LEU A 65 17.56 3.94 19.84
CA LEU A 65 18.87 3.56 19.32
C LEU A 65 19.16 4.38 18.08
N LYS A 66 20.04 5.38 18.20
CA LYS A 66 20.40 6.32 17.13
C LYS A 66 21.78 6.00 16.54
N TRP A 67 21.86 5.99 15.21
CA TRP A 67 23.09 5.97 14.46
C TRP A 67 23.15 7.15 13.47
N GLY A 68 24.29 7.82 13.45
CA GLY A 68 24.70 8.68 12.34
C GLY A 68 25.20 7.82 11.18
N ILE A 69 24.67 8.11 9.99
CA ILE A 69 25.06 7.46 8.73
C ILE A 69 26.29 8.20 8.19
N ARG A 70 27.43 7.53 8.11
CA ARG A 70 28.70 8.15 7.69
C ARG A 70 29.27 7.49 6.45
N ASP A 71 30.04 8.26 5.68
CA ASP A 71 30.95 7.69 4.69
C ASP A 71 32.19 7.05 5.38
N PRO A 72 33.04 6.30 4.66
CA PRO A 72 34.24 5.71 5.23
C PRO A 72 35.28 6.71 5.77
N ARG A 73 35.13 8.01 5.49
CA ARG A 73 35.98 9.08 6.00
C ARG A 73 35.41 9.70 7.30
N GLY A 74 34.27 9.21 7.78
CA GLY A 74 33.60 9.70 8.99
C GLY A 74 32.62 10.85 8.75
N THR A 75 32.41 11.27 7.50
CA THR A 75 31.53 12.39 7.16
C THR A 75 30.07 12.01 7.45
N LEU A 76 29.42 12.70 8.40
CA LEU A 76 27.98 12.49 8.68
C LEU A 76 27.13 12.91 7.47
N MET A 77 26.19 12.06 7.06
CA MET A 77 25.30 12.28 5.91
C MET A 77 23.83 12.31 6.29
N GLY A 78 23.45 11.63 7.38
CA GLY A 78 22.07 11.52 7.84
C GLY A 78 21.99 10.77 9.17
N MET A 79 20.76 10.50 9.62
CA MET A 79 20.48 9.75 10.85
C MET A 79 19.47 8.64 10.57
N ILE A 80 19.63 7.55 11.31
CA ILE A 80 18.66 6.47 11.43
C ILE A 80 18.49 6.11 12.90
N THR A 81 17.24 5.84 13.28
CA THR A 81 16.85 5.56 14.66
C THR A 81 15.90 4.37 14.72
N LEU A 82 16.09 3.49 15.71
CA LEU A 82 15.10 2.52 16.14
C LEU A 82 14.48 2.95 17.47
N PHE A 83 13.16 3.13 17.49
CA PHE A 83 12.38 3.44 18.67
C PHE A 83 11.70 2.17 19.20
N SER A 84 11.93 1.81 20.46
CA SER A 84 11.23 0.67 21.05
C SER A 84 9.74 0.98 21.20
N ARG A 85 8.91 0.04 20.76
CA ARG A 85 7.45 0.05 20.94
C ARG A 85 6.99 -1.02 21.94
N GLY A 86 7.94 -1.72 22.57
CA GLY A 86 7.67 -2.79 23.53
C GLY A 86 7.31 -4.13 22.88
N GLY A 87 7.46 -5.22 23.63
CA GLY A 87 7.11 -6.57 23.18
C GLY A 87 7.87 -7.04 21.94
N GLY A 88 9.13 -6.61 21.75
CA GLY A 88 9.93 -6.93 20.58
C GLY A 88 9.61 -6.10 19.33
N ASN A 89 8.66 -5.17 19.41
CA ASN A 89 8.36 -4.25 18.31
C ASN A 89 9.26 -3.02 18.38
N TRP A 90 9.78 -2.62 17.23
CA TRP A 90 10.54 -1.39 17.07
C TRP A 90 9.99 -0.58 15.91
N GLU A 91 10.23 0.73 15.91
CA GLU A 91 9.89 1.62 14.81
C GLU A 91 11.15 2.24 14.24
N VAL A 92 11.31 2.20 12.91
CA VAL A 92 12.44 2.82 12.23
C VAL A 92 12.06 4.22 11.75
N GLY A 93 12.88 5.20 12.11
CA GLY A 93 12.80 6.57 11.61
C GLY A 93 14.14 7.01 11.06
N TYR A 94 14.12 7.81 9.99
CA TYR A 94 15.35 8.23 9.34
C TYR A 94 15.21 9.54 8.58
N TRP A 95 16.34 10.23 8.41
CA TRP A 95 16.44 11.39 7.54
C TRP A 95 17.84 11.52 6.95
N MET A 96 17.93 12.14 5.78
CA MET A 96 19.19 12.34 5.05
C MET A 96 19.38 13.83 4.77
N GLY A 97 20.60 14.32 4.99
CA GLY A 97 20.99 15.67 4.60
C GLY A 97 20.82 15.88 3.10
N ARG A 98 20.35 17.07 2.69
CA ARG A 98 19.99 17.39 1.30
C ARG A 98 21.04 16.99 0.25
N PRO A 99 22.37 17.18 0.46
CA PRO A 99 23.37 16.81 -0.54
C PRO A 99 23.47 15.30 -0.81
N TYR A 100 23.00 14.46 0.10
CA TYR A 100 23.22 13.00 0.08
C TYR A 100 21.97 12.19 -0.30
N ARG A 101 20.85 12.87 -0.59
CA ARG A 101 19.59 12.23 -1.04
C ARG A 101 19.73 11.65 -2.45
N ALA A 102 18.81 10.75 -2.81
CA ALA A 102 18.70 10.14 -4.14
C ALA A 102 19.95 9.37 -4.64
N ARG A 103 20.72 8.78 -3.72
CA ARG A 103 21.93 7.99 -4.01
C ARG A 103 21.87 6.55 -3.48
N GLY A 104 20.69 6.07 -3.06
CA GLY A 104 20.51 4.75 -2.44
C GLY A 104 21.13 4.57 -1.05
N LEU A 105 21.76 5.61 -0.49
CA LEU A 105 22.48 5.53 0.79
C LEU A 105 21.55 5.21 1.97
N MET A 106 20.33 5.77 1.99
CA MET A 106 19.39 5.51 3.07
C MET A 106 18.91 4.06 3.07
N SER A 107 18.52 3.51 1.92
CA SER A 107 18.08 2.11 1.83
C SER A 107 19.17 1.14 2.29
N ARG A 108 20.44 1.41 1.95
CA ARG A 108 21.59 0.64 2.44
C ARG A 108 21.75 0.73 3.96
N ALA A 109 21.61 1.92 4.52
CA ALA A 109 21.66 2.13 5.97
C ALA A 109 20.50 1.43 6.70
N VAL A 110 19.28 1.50 6.15
CA VAL A 110 18.11 0.81 6.70
C VAL A 110 18.33 -0.71 6.67
N ASN A 111 18.76 -1.30 5.55
CA ASN A 111 19.07 -2.73 5.50
C ASN A 111 20.09 -3.15 6.56
N ALA A 112 21.18 -2.41 6.74
CA ALA A 112 22.18 -2.73 7.75
C ALA A 112 21.62 -2.67 9.19
N VAL A 113 20.72 -1.71 9.47
CA VAL A 113 20.02 -1.63 10.77
C VAL A 113 19.02 -2.78 10.93
N LEU A 114 18.31 -3.17 9.87
CA LEU A 114 17.40 -4.32 9.90
C LEU A 114 18.16 -5.62 10.18
N ASP A 115 19.30 -5.85 9.53
CA ASP A 115 20.15 -7.02 9.77
C ASP A 115 20.57 -7.09 11.24
N ALA A 116 21.05 -5.97 11.81
CA ALA A 116 21.42 -5.89 13.22
C ALA A 116 20.21 -6.03 14.16
N ALA A 117 19.03 -5.56 13.76
CA ALA A 117 17.83 -5.61 14.57
C ALA A 117 17.25 -7.03 14.66
N PHE A 118 17.27 -7.76 13.56
CA PHE A 118 16.70 -9.10 13.44
C PHE A 118 17.69 -10.24 13.71
N ASP A 119 18.98 -9.94 13.89
CA ASP A 119 19.97 -10.95 14.29
C ASP A 119 19.54 -11.63 15.61
N PRO A 120 19.23 -12.95 15.60
CA PRO A 120 18.78 -13.67 16.79
C PRO A 120 19.87 -13.80 17.86
N LEU A 121 21.15 -13.60 17.50
CA LEU A 121 22.28 -13.55 18.41
C LEU A 121 22.66 -12.10 18.77
N GLY A 122 22.05 -11.13 18.10
CA GLY A 122 22.29 -9.71 18.26
C GLY A 122 21.62 -9.14 19.52
N PRO A 123 22.03 -7.94 19.95
CA PRO A 123 21.55 -7.35 21.20
C PRO A 123 20.12 -6.80 21.12
N ILE A 124 19.56 -6.58 19.92
CA ILE A 124 18.25 -5.92 19.71
C ILE A 124 17.10 -6.94 19.76
N GLY A 125 17.22 -8.08 19.08
CA GLY A 125 16.22 -9.15 19.11
C GLY A 125 14.82 -8.71 18.66
N ALA A 126 14.73 -7.85 17.63
CA ALA A 126 13.46 -7.37 17.12
C ALA A 126 12.63 -8.53 16.55
N GLN A 127 11.33 -8.53 16.86
CA GLN A 127 10.35 -9.47 16.31
C GLN A 127 9.54 -8.84 15.18
N ARG A 128 9.54 -7.51 15.11
CA ARG A 128 8.86 -6.72 14.09
C ARG A 128 9.45 -5.31 14.05
N ILE A 129 9.72 -4.82 12.84
CA ILE A 129 10.04 -3.41 12.61
C ILE A 129 8.85 -2.75 11.94
N VAL A 130 8.44 -1.62 12.48
CA VAL A 130 7.38 -0.77 11.99
C VAL A 130 8.01 0.45 11.33
N TRP A 131 7.40 0.90 10.25
CA TRP A 131 7.68 2.19 9.65
C TRP A 131 6.41 3.02 9.64
N ARG A 132 6.55 4.32 9.92
CA ARG A 132 5.45 5.28 9.86
C ARG A 132 5.85 6.49 9.03
N CYS A 133 4.86 7.05 8.35
CA CYS A 133 5.03 8.26 7.57
C CYS A 133 3.84 9.19 7.75
N ASP A 134 4.13 10.40 8.19
CA ASP A 134 3.15 11.47 8.27
C ASP A 134 2.60 11.87 6.90
N PHE A 135 1.37 12.35 6.92
CA PHE A 135 0.71 13.04 5.82
C PHE A 135 0.73 14.55 6.08
N ASN A 136 0.92 15.33 5.01
CA ASN A 136 0.66 16.75 5.00
C ASN A 136 -0.59 17.02 4.15
N GLY A 137 -1.73 17.23 4.79
CA GLY A 137 -3.04 17.13 4.12
C GLY A 137 -3.26 15.70 3.65
N ASP A 138 -3.48 15.50 2.34
CA ASP A 138 -3.63 14.19 1.72
C ASP A 138 -2.37 13.67 1.00
N VAL A 139 -1.25 14.38 1.13
CA VAL A 139 0.01 14.00 0.49
C VAL A 139 0.93 13.28 1.48
N PRO A 140 1.30 12.00 1.24
CA PRO A 140 2.29 11.30 2.05
C PRO A 140 3.73 11.66 1.64
N ASN A 141 4.70 11.38 2.51
CA ASN A 141 6.12 11.47 2.16
C ASN A 141 6.56 10.28 1.28
N TRP A 142 6.32 10.41 -0.02
CA TRP A 142 6.70 9.41 -1.03
C TRP A 142 8.18 9.04 -1.02
N ALA A 143 9.08 10.00 -0.71
CA ALA A 143 10.51 9.73 -0.66
C ALA A 143 10.87 8.81 0.52
N SER A 144 10.22 8.99 1.67
CA SER A 144 10.38 8.08 2.80
C SER A 144 9.78 6.71 2.48
N TRP A 145 8.59 6.66 1.87
CA TRP A 145 7.96 5.40 1.45
C TRP A 145 8.84 4.62 0.47
N ARG A 146 9.45 5.29 -0.52
CA ARG A 146 10.36 4.64 -1.49
C ARG A 146 11.49 3.89 -0.81
N VAL A 147 12.03 4.39 0.29
CA VAL A 147 13.07 3.70 1.07
C VAL A 147 12.50 2.45 1.74
N ALA A 148 11.38 2.57 2.47
CA ALA A 148 10.74 1.45 3.16
C ALA A 148 10.30 0.36 2.19
N TRP A 149 9.63 0.74 1.10
CA TRP A 149 9.26 -0.17 0.00
C TRP A 149 10.47 -0.91 -0.58
N HIS A 150 11.57 -0.20 -0.83
CA HIS A 150 12.76 -0.78 -1.45
C HIS A 150 13.43 -1.86 -0.58
N VAL A 151 13.29 -1.76 0.74
CA VAL A 151 13.85 -2.74 1.69
C VAL A 151 12.84 -3.80 2.14
N GLY A 152 11.66 -3.83 1.51
CA GLY A 152 10.67 -4.91 1.65
C GLY A 152 9.50 -4.64 2.60
N PHE A 153 9.36 -3.44 3.18
CA PHE A 153 8.23 -3.16 4.09
C PHE A 153 6.89 -3.36 3.39
N HIS A 154 5.96 -4.03 4.08
CA HIS A 154 4.59 -4.23 3.65
C HIS A 154 3.71 -3.10 4.15
N LYS A 155 3.10 -2.33 3.24
CA LYS A 155 2.16 -1.25 3.59
C LYS A 155 0.86 -1.86 4.11
N GLN A 156 0.55 -1.57 5.37
CA GLN A 156 -0.65 -2.07 6.05
C GLN A 156 -1.85 -1.15 5.86
N GLY A 157 -1.62 0.17 5.72
CA GLY A 157 -2.69 1.13 5.42
C GLY A 157 -2.49 2.52 6.03
N ARG A 158 -3.55 3.34 5.99
CA ARG A 158 -3.61 4.70 6.57
C ARG A 158 -4.26 4.64 7.95
N THR A 159 -3.54 5.10 8.98
CA THR A 159 -4.06 5.30 10.34
C THR A 159 -4.37 6.76 10.56
N ARG A 160 -5.59 7.07 11.04
CA ARG A 160 -6.03 8.45 11.26
C ARG A 160 -5.48 9.00 12.57
N SER A 161 -4.99 10.25 12.56
CA SER A 161 -4.59 11.00 13.77
C SER A 161 -3.64 10.23 14.72
N SER A 162 -2.78 9.36 14.19
CA SER A 162 -2.11 8.32 15.00
C SER A 162 -0.91 8.82 15.80
N GLN A 163 -0.09 9.72 15.25
CA GLN A 163 1.05 10.32 15.98
C GLN A 163 0.90 11.84 16.12
N PRO A 164 1.20 12.38 17.32
CA PRO A 164 1.44 13.79 17.47
C PRO A 164 2.84 14.15 16.94
N ASN A 165 2.92 15.14 16.06
CA ASN A 165 4.15 15.76 15.59
C ASN A 165 4.02 17.28 15.74
N ASN A 166 4.94 17.92 16.45
CA ASN A 166 4.93 19.37 16.72
C ASN A 166 3.59 19.92 17.24
N GLY A 167 2.93 19.17 18.12
CA GLY A 167 1.65 19.56 18.75
C GLY A 167 0.40 19.34 17.89
N LEU A 168 0.56 18.87 16.64
CA LEU A 168 -0.54 18.49 15.75
C LEU A 168 -0.58 16.98 15.58
N ARG A 169 -1.76 16.41 15.31
CA ARG A 169 -1.90 15.00 14.96
C ARG A 169 -2.11 14.87 13.47
N HIS A 170 -1.34 13.97 12.85
CA HIS A 170 -1.40 13.70 11.42
C HIS A 170 -1.93 12.30 11.17
N ASP A 171 -2.55 12.12 10.00
CA ASP A 171 -2.74 10.78 9.45
C ASP A 171 -1.38 10.19 9.06
N ASN A 172 -1.23 8.89 9.20
CA ASN A 172 0.02 8.21 8.88
C ASN A 172 -0.22 7.01 7.98
N TRP A 173 0.76 6.69 7.13
CA TRP A 173 0.90 5.31 6.70
C TRP A 173 1.60 4.49 7.76
N LEU A 174 1.15 3.25 7.86
CA LEU A 174 1.79 2.20 8.61
C LEU A 174 2.29 1.16 7.62
N ALA A 175 3.56 0.78 7.77
CA ALA A 175 4.11 -0.41 7.15
C ALA A 175 4.88 -1.21 8.20
N ASP A 176 5.09 -2.49 7.96
CA ASP A 176 5.91 -3.33 8.81
C ASP A 176 6.74 -4.33 8.02
N LEU A 177 7.66 -4.94 8.74
CA LEU A 177 8.59 -5.94 8.23
C LEU A 177 8.87 -6.93 9.35
N LEU A 178 8.85 -8.21 9.03
CA LEU A 178 9.13 -9.32 9.93
C LEU A 178 10.55 -9.89 9.70
N PRO A 179 11.04 -10.76 10.60
CA PRO A 179 12.36 -11.38 10.45
C PRO A 179 12.50 -12.18 9.15
N ASP A 180 11.46 -12.93 8.77
CA ASP A 180 11.49 -13.86 7.63
C ASP A 180 11.03 -13.21 6.31
N ASP A 181 10.62 -11.94 6.32
CA ASP A 181 10.23 -11.22 5.12
C ASP A 181 11.45 -10.93 4.23
N PRO A 182 11.31 -10.96 2.90
CA PRO A 182 12.41 -10.65 1.98
C PRO A 182 12.90 -9.20 2.14
N ARG A 183 14.21 -8.98 2.08
CA ARG A 183 14.86 -7.64 2.14
C ARG A 183 14.86 -6.92 0.78
N SER A 184 13.81 -7.12 0.00
CA SER A 184 13.60 -6.59 -1.35
C SER A 184 12.12 -6.24 -1.54
N PRO A 185 11.76 -5.41 -2.53
CA PRO A 185 10.35 -5.06 -2.76
C PRO A 185 9.45 -6.28 -2.86
N ALA A 186 8.45 -6.36 -1.99
CA ALA A 186 7.48 -7.46 -1.96
C ALA A 186 6.18 -7.16 -2.73
N LEU A 187 5.93 -5.88 -3.02
CA LEU A 187 4.78 -5.40 -3.78
C LEU A 187 5.24 -4.45 -4.90
N PRO A 188 4.46 -4.29 -5.98
CA PRO A 188 4.73 -3.28 -6.99
C PRO A 188 4.85 -1.87 -6.37
N TRP A 189 5.69 -1.02 -6.97
CA TRP A 189 5.77 0.38 -6.56
C TRP A 189 4.43 1.09 -6.81
N ASP A 190 3.86 1.69 -5.76
CA ASP A 190 2.53 2.31 -5.79
C ASP A 190 2.58 3.85 -5.64
N GLY A 191 3.77 4.44 -5.83
CA GLY A 191 3.97 5.88 -5.76
C GLY A 191 4.28 6.54 -7.09
N PRO A 192 4.53 7.86 -7.09
CA PRO A 192 4.83 8.60 -8.31
C PRO A 192 6.09 8.04 -8.98
N ILE A 193 6.03 7.91 -10.31
CA ILE A 193 7.15 7.53 -11.16
C ILE A 193 7.75 8.83 -11.72
N ALA A 194 9.07 9.00 -11.62
CA ALA A 194 9.73 10.11 -12.28
C ALA A 194 9.68 9.88 -13.81
N HIS A 195 9.34 10.89 -14.60
CA HIS A 195 9.30 10.78 -16.06
C HIS A 195 10.61 10.18 -16.61
N GLY A 196 10.52 9.03 -17.29
CA GLY A 196 11.66 8.37 -17.95
C GLY A 196 12.28 7.18 -17.20
N ASP A 197 11.80 6.80 -16.02
CA ASP A 197 12.33 5.65 -15.25
C ASP A 197 11.48 4.39 -15.45
N THR A 198 11.59 3.74 -16.63
CA THR A 198 10.90 2.48 -16.96
C THR A 198 11.44 1.28 -16.19
N ALA A 199 12.67 1.35 -15.65
CA ALA A 199 13.28 0.29 -14.85
C ALA A 199 12.55 0.06 -13.51
N ALA A 200 11.89 1.10 -12.97
CA ALA A 200 11.04 0.97 -11.79
C ALA A 200 9.76 0.15 -12.05
N TYR A 201 9.30 0.08 -13.30
CA TYR A 201 8.15 -0.73 -13.72
C TYR A 201 8.54 -2.21 -13.85
N GLU A 202 9.72 -2.50 -14.40
CA GLU A 202 10.23 -3.87 -14.54
C GLU A 202 10.63 -4.50 -13.19
N GLN A 203 11.16 -3.70 -12.24
CA GLN A 203 11.41 -4.14 -10.86
C GLN A 203 10.13 -4.28 -10.01
N ALA A 204 9.01 -3.73 -10.47
CA ALA A 204 7.71 -3.82 -9.79
C ALA A 204 6.93 -5.11 -10.12
N ALA A 205 7.42 -5.92 -11.07
CA ALA A 205 6.86 -7.23 -11.37
C ALA A 205 7.35 -8.25 -10.33
N VAL A 206 6.61 -8.38 -9.24
CA VAL A 206 6.74 -9.52 -8.30
C VAL A 206 6.45 -10.81 -9.09
N PRO A 207 7.18 -11.92 -8.89
CA PRO A 207 6.84 -13.20 -9.50
C PRO A 207 5.35 -13.50 -9.29
N THR A 208 4.65 -13.72 -10.40
CA THR A 208 3.20 -13.91 -10.51
C THR A 208 2.65 -15.17 -9.84
N ASP A 209 3.44 -15.83 -8.99
CA ASP A 209 3.07 -17.08 -8.32
C ASP A 209 2.12 -16.85 -7.13
N SER A 210 1.84 -15.59 -6.80
CA SER A 210 0.68 -15.24 -5.98
C SER A 210 0.16 -13.87 -6.37
N VAL A 211 -1.07 -13.79 -6.89
CA VAL A 211 -1.84 -12.56 -6.81
C VAL A 211 -2.08 -12.33 -5.31
N ALA A 212 -1.25 -11.50 -4.68
CA ALA A 212 -1.39 -11.18 -3.26
C ALA A 212 -2.72 -10.44 -3.08
N ILE A 213 -3.75 -11.18 -2.69
CA ILE A 213 -5.10 -10.65 -2.43
C ILE A 213 -4.95 -9.65 -1.28
N ARG A 214 -5.10 -8.36 -1.60
CA ARG A 214 -5.12 -7.30 -0.60
C ARG A 214 -6.40 -7.45 0.21
N GLU A 215 -6.34 -8.04 1.40
CA GLU A 215 -7.49 -8.07 2.30
C GLU A 215 -7.78 -6.66 2.81
N GLY A 216 -8.90 -6.10 2.33
CA GLY A 216 -9.42 -4.76 2.65
C GLY A 216 -10.74 -4.53 1.90
N ASP A 217 -11.38 -3.37 2.11
CA ASP A 217 -12.61 -2.96 1.40
C ASP A 217 -12.32 -2.45 -0.03
N SER A 218 -11.45 -3.16 -0.75
CA SER A 218 -11.21 -2.94 -2.17
C SER A 218 -12.24 -3.71 -3.01
N PRO A 219 -12.51 -3.28 -4.26
CA PRO A 219 -13.38 -4.03 -5.17
C PRO A 219 -12.91 -5.48 -5.36
N GLU A 220 -11.61 -5.68 -5.52
CA GLU A 220 -11.00 -7.00 -5.61
C GLU A 220 -11.26 -7.83 -4.34
N GLY A 221 -11.07 -7.25 -3.16
CA GLY A 221 -11.32 -7.90 -1.87
C GLY A 221 -12.79 -8.27 -1.66
N PHE A 222 -13.74 -7.46 -2.14
CA PHE A 222 -15.17 -7.82 -2.15
C PHE A 222 -15.44 -9.02 -3.06
N VAL A 223 -14.96 -8.97 -4.31
CA VAL A 223 -15.18 -10.04 -5.30
C VAL A 223 -14.50 -11.35 -4.88
N ALA A 224 -13.28 -11.30 -4.34
CA ALA A 224 -12.57 -12.47 -3.83
C ALA A 224 -13.32 -13.12 -2.66
N ARG A 225 -13.84 -12.32 -1.71
CA ARG A 225 -14.70 -12.82 -0.62
C ARG A 225 -15.96 -13.50 -1.13
N PHE A 226 -16.63 -12.88 -2.11
CA PHE A 226 -17.79 -13.49 -2.77
C PHE A 226 -17.43 -14.81 -3.43
N HIS A 227 -16.33 -14.85 -4.20
CA HIS A 227 -15.89 -16.08 -4.86
C HIS A 227 -15.60 -17.20 -3.87
N ARG A 228 -14.88 -16.92 -2.77
CA ARG A 228 -14.60 -17.91 -1.71
C ARG A 228 -15.89 -18.42 -1.08
N LEU A 229 -16.80 -17.53 -0.70
CA LEU A 229 -18.06 -17.91 -0.05
C LEU A 229 -18.95 -18.76 -0.98
N TYR A 230 -19.02 -18.38 -2.25
CA TYR A 230 -19.89 -19.04 -3.23
C TYR A 230 -19.20 -20.10 -4.08
N GLY A 231 -17.99 -20.53 -3.71
CA GLY A 231 -17.23 -21.57 -4.42
C GLY A 231 -16.94 -21.24 -5.88
N ARG A 232 -16.76 -19.96 -6.22
CA ARG A 232 -16.40 -19.54 -7.57
C ARG A 232 -14.89 -19.62 -7.78
N PRO A 233 -14.42 -19.94 -9.01
CA PRO A 233 -12.99 -20.06 -9.28
C PRO A 233 -12.20 -18.79 -8.92
N ILE A 234 -11.06 -18.98 -8.27
CA ILE A 234 -9.97 -18.02 -8.14
C ILE A 234 -8.74 -18.75 -8.65
N ALA A 235 -8.15 -18.27 -9.74
CA ALA A 235 -6.99 -18.90 -10.36
C ALA A 235 -5.70 -18.45 -9.67
N ASP A 236 -4.82 -19.40 -9.37
CA ASP A 236 -3.47 -19.21 -8.81
C ASP A 236 -2.37 -19.80 -9.72
N ASP A 237 -2.76 -20.36 -10.87
CA ASP A 237 -1.91 -21.00 -11.89
C ASP A 237 -1.55 -20.06 -13.06
N GLY A 238 -1.78 -18.76 -12.89
CA GLY A 238 -1.42 -17.70 -13.83
C GLY A 238 -2.49 -17.30 -14.87
N PRO A 239 -2.23 -16.27 -15.69
CA PRO A 239 -3.18 -15.73 -16.66
C PRO A 239 -3.52 -16.71 -17.81
N ASN A 240 -4.81 -17.02 -18.02
CA ASN A 240 -5.27 -17.94 -19.06
C ASN A 240 -6.76 -17.73 -19.40
N LEU A 241 -7.07 -17.45 -20.66
CA LEU A 241 -8.43 -17.20 -21.18
C LEU A 241 -9.11 -18.42 -21.79
N ARG A 242 -8.47 -19.59 -21.78
CA ARG A 242 -9.03 -20.86 -22.26
C ARG A 242 -9.78 -21.62 -21.16
N ARG A 243 -10.21 -20.93 -20.10
CA ARG A 243 -10.96 -21.52 -18.98
C ARG A 243 -12.45 -21.61 -19.33
N ASP A 244 -13.09 -22.69 -18.90
CA ASP A 244 -14.53 -22.95 -19.09
C ASP A 244 -15.43 -21.84 -18.53
N SER A 245 -14.92 -21.04 -17.59
CA SER A 245 -15.64 -19.90 -17.01
C SER A 245 -15.71 -18.67 -17.91
N LEU A 246 -14.94 -18.59 -19.00
CA LEU A 246 -14.85 -17.38 -19.82
C LEU A 246 -16.20 -16.95 -20.42
N PRO A 247 -17.03 -17.84 -21.01
CA PRO A 247 -18.32 -17.44 -21.57
C PRO A 247 -19.23 -16.77 -20.53
N LEU A 248 -19.28 -17.32 -19.31
CA LEU A 248 -20.02 -16.71 -18.19
C LEU A 248 -19.46 -15.34 -17.81
N ARG A 249 -18.13 -15.17 -17.79
CA ARG A 249 -17.52 -13.86 -17.46
C ARG A 249 -17.88 -12.80 -18.51
N MET A 250 -17.81 -13.16 -19.79
CA MET A 250 -18.21 -12.25 -20.87
C MET A 250 -19.70 -11.92 -20.81
N SER A 251 -20.57 -12.89 -20.53
CA SER A 251 -22.02 -12.61 -20.40
C SER A 251 -22.33 -11.67 -19.24
N LEU A 252 -21.63 -11.81 -18.10
CA LEU A 252 -21.81 -10.91 -16.96
C LEU A 252 -21.33 -9.49 -17.28
N ILE A 253 -20.20 -9.33 -17.96
CA ILE A 253 -19.70 -8.00 -18.38
C ILE A 253 -20.71 -7.34 -19.34
N ALA A 254 -21.24 -8.09 -20.30
CA ALA A 254 -22.24 -7.58 -21.24
C ALA A 254 -23.55 -7.17 -20.55
N GLU A 255 -24.01 -7.95 -19.57
CA GLU A 255 -25.21 -7.67 -18.77
C GLU A 255 -25.07 -6.34 -18.01
N GLU A 256 -23.94 -6.14 -17.31
CA GLU A 256 -23.67 -4.91 -16.54
C GLU A 256 -23.48 -3.68 -17.46
N PHE A 257 -22.86 -3.86 -18.63
CA PHE A 257 -22.74 -2.79 -19.63
C PHE A 257 -24.10 -2.36 -20.19
N GLY A 258 -24.98 -3.32 -20.48
CA GLY A 258 -26.36 -3.05 -20.88
C GLY A 258 -27.15 -2.33 -19.79
N GLU A 259 -26.97 -2.71 -18.51
CA GLU A 259 -27.57 -2.03 -17.35
C GLU A 259 -27.13 -0.58 -17.24
N LEU A 260 -25.84 -0.29 -17.43
CA LEU A 260 -25.32 1.08 -17.44
C LEU A 260 -25.95 1.91 -18.57
N PHE A 261 -26.06 1.36 -19.78
CA PHE A 261 -26.70 2.04 -20.91
C PHE A 261 -28.18 2.30 -20.68
N GLU A 262 -28.90 1.36 -20.06
CA GLU A 262 -30.29 1.58 -19.67
C GLU A 262 -30.42 2.72 -18.67
N ALA A 263 -29.56 2.74 -17.65
CA ALA A 263 -29.60 3.75 -16.60
C ALA A 263 -29.32 5.16 -17.14
N VAL A 264 -28.45 5.30 -18.14
CA VAL A 264 -28.06 6.60 -18.71
C VAL A 264 -28.95 7.02 -19.88
N TYR A 265 -29.32 6.09 -20.76
CA TYR A 265 -29.97 6.40 -22.05
C TYR A 265 -31.34 5.73 -22.26
N GLY A 266 -31.77 4.85 -21.35
CA GLY A 266 -33.08 4.20 -21.37
C GLY A 266 -33.11 2.84 -22.07
N THR A 267 -34.28 2.19 -22.00
CA THR A 267 -34.51 0.80 -22.42
C THR A 267 -34.23 0.53 -23.90
N THR A 268 -34.48 1.50 -24.78
CA THR A 268 -34.18 1.37 -26.21
C THR A 268 -32.67 1.24 -26.45
N ALA A 269 -31.85 2.01 -25.74
CA ALA A 269 -30.40 1.95 -25.86
C ALA A 269 -29.89 0.60 -25.35
N ARG A 270 -30.42 0.10 -24.23
CA ARG A 270 -30.10 -1.24 -23.74
C ARG A 270 -30.39 -2.33 -24.76
N ARG A 271 -31.58 -2.33 -25.37
CA ARG A 271 -31.94 -3.34 -26.37
C ARG A 271 -30.94 -3.38 -27.53
N ILE A 272 -30.51 -2.20 -28.01
CA ILE A 272 -29.52 -2.12 -29.09
C ILE A 272 -28.18 -2.72 -28.64
N VAL A 273 -27.72 -2.40 -27.44
CA VAL A 273 -26.47 -2.93 -26.86
C VAL A 273 -26.56 -4.44 -26.65
N ASP A 274 -27.66 -4.95 -26.10
CA ASP A 274 -27.87 -6.38 -25.86
C ASP A 274 -27.88 -7.17 -27.18
N GLU A 275 -28.56 -6.66 -28.22
CA GLU A 275 -28.57 -7.26 -29.57
C GLU A 275 -27.17 -7.27 -30.20
N ALA A 276 -26.42 -6.17 -30.08
CA ALA A 276 -25.06 -6.07 -30.58
C ALA A 276 -24.10 -7.02 -29.86
N ASN A 277 -24.21 -7.12 -28.53
CA ASN A 277 -23.40 -8.01 -27.70
C ASN A 277 -23.68 -9.48 -28.03
N ALA A 278 -24.97 -9.86 -28.13
CA ALA A 278 -25.34 -11.22 -28.52
C ALA A 278 -24.76 -11.58 -29.90
N THR A 279 -24.90 -10.67 -30.87
CA THR A 279 -24.32 -10.86 -32.21
C THR A 279 -22.80 -11.01 -32.14
N ALA A 280 -22.10 -10.19 -31.36
CA ALA A 280 -20.65 -10.28 -31.21
C ALA A 280 -20.22 -11.61 -30.58
N MET A 281 -20.93 -12.08 -29.55
CA MET A 281 -20.65 -13.35 -28.88
C MET A 281 -20.90 -14.57 -29.79
N ASP A 282 -21.91 -14.51 -30.66
CA ASP A 282 -22.18 -15.56 -31.65
C ASP A 282 -21.11 -15.61 -32.78
N ASN A 283 -20.31 -14.55 -32.93
CA ASN A 283 -19.22 -14.45 -33.90
C ASN A 283 -17.84 -14.55 -33.22
N ASP A 284 -17.70 -15.41 -32.21
CA ASP A 284 -16.44 -15.63 -31.50
C ASP A 284 -15.39 -16.33 -32.38
N GLU A 285 -14.32 -15.60 -32.73
CA GLU A 285 -13.16 -16.13 -33.48
C GLU A 285 -12.13 -16.86 -32.59
N GLU A 286 -12.41 -17.00 -31.29
CA GLU A 286 -11.54 -17.63 -30.32
C GLU A 286 -10.13 -17.01 -30.21
N HIS A 287 -9.99 -15.69 -30.42
CA HIS A 287 -8.69 -15.01 -30.43
C HIS A 287 -7.91 -15.14 -29.09
N ARG A 288 -8.58 -14.90 -27.95
CA ARG A 288 -8.09 -15.13 -26.57
C ARG A 288 -6.70 -14.55 -26.26
N ASP A 289 -6.43 -13.31 -26.66
CA ASP A 289 -5.22 -12.59 -26.29
C ASP A 289 -5.26 -12.17 -24.81
N VAL A 290 -4.39 -12.78 -24.00
CA VAL A 290 -4.31 -12.56 -22.56
C VAL A 290 -3.83 -11.14 -22.22
N VAL A 291 -2.86 -10.60 -22.96
CA VAL A 291 -2.27 -9.28 -22.68
C VAL A 291 -3.28 -8.20 -23.05
N ALA A 292 -3.85 -8.27 -24.24
CA ALA A 292 -4.86 -7.30 -24.68
C ALA A 292 -6.12 -7.35 -23.80
N THR A 293 -6.52 -8.54 -23.31
CA THR A 293 -7.65 -8.64 -22.38
C THR A 293 -7.33 -8.03 -21.02
N ALA A 294 -6.12 -8.24 -20.48
CA ALA A 294 -5.72 -7.64 -19.21
C ALA A 294 -5.69 -6.09 -19.29
N ASP A 295 -5.18 -5.56 -20.40
CA ASP A 295 -5.17 -4.12 -20.71
C ASP A 295 -6.60 -3.56 -20.77
N ALA A 296 -7.49 -4.19 -21.56
CA ALA A 296 -8.88 -3.77 -21.68
C ALA A 296 -9.66 -3.84 -20.35
N LEU A 297 -9.41 -4.86 -19.51
CA LEU A 297 -10.02 -4.94 -18.17
C LEU A 297 -9.54 -3.79 -17.27
N ALA A 298 -8.25 -3.45 -17.32
CA ALA A 298 -7.69 -2.34 -16.55
C ALA A 298 -8.27 -0.99 -17.02
N ASP A 299 -8.34 -0.77 -18.33
CA ASP A 299 -8.93 0.43 -18.92
C ASP A 299 -10.39 0.60 -18.54
N LEU A 300 -11.21 -0.47 -18.62
CA LEU A 300 -12.61 -0.44 -18.21
C LEU A 300 -12.75 -0.02 -16.74
N VAL A 301 -11.97 -0.61 -15.84
CA VAL A 301 -11.99 -0.24 -14.42
C VAL A 301 -11.61 1.24 -14.25
N TYR A 302 -10.57 1.70 -14.95
CA TYR A 302 -10.09 3.08 -14.83
C TYR A 302 -11.14 4.10 -15.31
N VAL A 303 -11.77 3.87 -16.47
CA VAL A 303 -12.79 4.79 -17.00
C VAL A 303 -14.07 4.78 -16.17
N ILE A 304 -14.46 3.62 -15.60
CA ILE A 304 -15.62 3.52 -14.71
C ILE A 304 -15.39 4.32 -13.43
N TYR A 305 -14.21 4.19 -12.81
CA TYR A 305 -13.86 5.01 -11.66
C TYR A 305 -13.76 6.50 -12.01
N GLY A 306 -13.23 6.83 -13.19
CA GLY A 306 -13.22 8.19 -13.72
C GLY A 306 -14.62 8.78 -13.81
N MET A 307 -15.57 8.07 -14.43
CA MET A 307 -16.98 8.49 -14.50
C MET A 307 -17.57 8.70 -13.10
N ALA A 308 -17.37 7.77 -12.17
CA ALA A 308 -17.91 7.91 -10.82
C ALA A 308 -17.38 9.17 -10.11
N LEU A 309 -16.07 9.44 -10.23
CA LEU A 309 -15.45 10.63 -9.66
C LEU A 309 -15.99 11.92 -10.30
N GLU A 310 -16.07 11.97 -11.63
CA GLU A 310 -16.58 13.14 -12.36
C GLU A 310 -18.06 13.41 -12.05
N MET A 311 -18.86 12.37 -11.85
CA MET A 311 -20.29 12.47 -11.54
C MET A 311 -20.59 12.56 -10.03
N GLY A 312 -19.56 12.56 -9.17
CA GLY A 312 -19.72 12.67 -7.71
C GLY A 312 -20.35 11.45 -7.04
N ILE A 313 -20.20 10.27 -7.64
CA ILE A 313 -20.69 8.99 -7.11
C ILE A 313 -19.59 8.39 -6.22
N ASP A 314 -19.90 8.18 -4.94
CA ASP A 314 -19.06 7.40 -4.02
C ASP A 314 -19.15 5.90 -4.39
N LEU A 315 -18.47 5.53 -5.47
CA LEU A 315 -18.47 4.18 -6.00
C LEU A 315 -17.95 3.15 -4.97
N PRO A 316 -16.93 3.44 -4.14
CA PRO A 316 -16.57 2.55 -3.02
C PRO A 316 -17.74 2.25 -2.08
N ALA A 317 -18.52 3.24 -1.65
CA ALA A 317 -19.69 3.02 -0.79
C ALA A 317 -20.80 2.23 -1.51
N VAL A 318 -21.03 2.50 -2.79
CA VAL A 318 -21.97 1.75 -3.63
C VAL A 318 -21.54 0.29 -3.75
N LEU A 319 -20.26 0.01 -4.02
CA LEU A 319 -19.72 -1.35 -4.11
C LEU A 319 -19.84 -2.10 -2.79
N ALA A 320 -19.65 -1.44 -1.65
CA ALA A 320 -19.85 -2.04 -0.34
C ALA A 320 -21.32 -2.48 -0.11
N GLU A 321 -22.29 -1.67 -0.55
CA GLU A 321 -23.71 -2.03 -0.49
C GLU A 321 -24.08 -3.14 -1.46
N VAL A 322 -23.55 -3.12 -2.69
CA VAL A 322 -23.70 -4.22 -3.65
C VAL A 322 -23.11 -5.50 -3.08
N GLN A 323 -21.94 -5.43 -2.44
CA GLN A 323 -21.35 -6.57 -1.75
C GLN A 323 -22.25 -7.07 -0.64
N ARG A 324 -22.79 -6.20 0.21
CA ARG A 324 -23.71 -6.57 1.30
C ARG A 324 -24.92 -7.34 0.76
N SER A 325 -25.52 -6.86 -0.33
CA SER A 325 -26.60 -7.55 -1.04
C SER A 325 -26.16 -8.88 -1.65
N ASN A 326 -25.02 -8.92 -2.34
CA ASN A 326 -24.49 -10.14 -2.95
C ASN A 326 -24.20 -11.23 -1.91
N MET A 327 -23.74 -10.86 -0.72
CA MET A 327 -23.49 -11.79 0.38
C MET A 327 -24.77 -12.37 0.99
N SER A 328 -25.94 -11.79 0.73
CA SER A 328 -27.25 -12.31 1.17
C SER A 328 -27.84 -13.41 0.27
N LYS A 329 -27.18 -13.74 -0.85
CA LYS A 329 -27.66 -14.72 -1.85
C LYS A 329 -27.56 -16.19 -1.42
N MET A 330 -27.23 -16.47 -0.16
CA MET A 330 -27.09 -17.82 0.38
C MET A 330 -28.41 -18.61 0.30
N GLY A 331 -28.34 -19.91 0.00
CA GLY A 331 -29.48 -20.82 0.05
C GLY A 331 -29.97 -21.07 1.49
N ALA A 332 -31.16 -21.68 1.59
CA ALA A 332 -31.82 -21.97 2.87
C ALA A 332 -31.01 -22.91 3.79
N ASP A 333 -30.10 -23.68 3.21
CA ASP A 333 -29.17 -24.61 3.87
C ASP A 333 -27.78 -23.99 4.09
N HIS A 334 -27.64 -22.69 3.87
CA HIS A 334 -26.36 -21.99 3.85
C HIS A 334 -25.38 -22.52 2.79
N HIS A 335 -25.88 -23.10 1.70
CA HIS A 335 -25.09 -23.39 0.51
C HIS A 335 -25.46 -22.47 -0.68
N PRO A 336 -24.50 -22.18 -1.58
CA PRO A 336 -24.78 -21.48 -2.83
C PRO A 336 -25.81 -22.20 -3.69
N VAL A 337 -26.86 -21.49 -4.11
CA VAL A 337 -27.75 -21.97 -5.17
C VAL A 337 -27.19 -21.51 -6.51
N LEU A 338 -26.75 -22.45 -7.35
CA LEU A 338 -26.14 -22.16 -8.64
C LEU A 338 -27.06 -22.58 -9.80
N ARG A 339 -27.09 -21.78 -10.85
CA ARG A 339 -27.64 -22.18 -12.15
C ARG A 339 -26.64 -23.11 -12.87
N ALA A 340 -27.11 -23.84 -13.88
CA ALA A 340 -26.30 -24.73 -14.73
C ALA A 340 -25.07 -24.05 -15.38
N ASP A 341 -25.14 -22.75 -15.67
CA ASP A 341 -24.03 -21.94 -16.20
C ASP A 341 -23.04 -21.47 -15.11
N GLY A 342 -23.31 -21.77 -13.83
CA GLY A 342 -22.53 -21.33 -12.68
C GLY A 342 -22.90 -19.95 -12.14
N LYS A 343 -23.94 -19.28 -12.64
CA LYS A 343 -24.44 -18.01 -12.07
C LYS A 343 -25.05 -18.27 -10.68
N VAL A 344 -24.63 -17.48 -9.69
CA VAL A 344 -25.18 -17.53 -8.33
C VAL A 344 -26.59 -16.95 -8.34
N LEU A 345 -27.57 -17.71 -7.83
CA LEU A 345 -28.97 -17.33 -7.76
C LEU A 345 -29.30 -16.65 -6.44
N LYS A 346 -30.44 -15.94 -6.40
CA LYS A 346 -30.95 -15.27 -5.20
C LYS A 346 -31.57 -16.32 -4.28
N GLY A 347 -31.02 -16.44 -3.06
CA GLY A 347 -31.60 -17.28 -2.00
C GLY A 347 -32.81 -16.66 -1.30
N PRO A 348 -33.42 -17.37 -0.33
CA PRO A 348 -34.63 -16.91 0.36
C PRO A 348 -34.43 -15.64 1.19
N ASP A 349 -33.22 -15.44 1.73
CA ASP A 349 -32.86 -14.28 2.56
C ASP A 349 -32.26 -13.13 1.75
N TYR A 350 -32.33 -13.20 0.42
CA TYR A 350 -31.81 -12.17 -0.46
C TYR A 350 -32.55 -10.85 -0.27
N PHE A 351 -31.79 -9.76 -0.15
CA PHE A 351 -32.30 -8.40 -0.28
C PHE A 351 -31.57 -7.65 -1.41
N PRO A 352 -32.26 -6.80 -2.18
CA PRO A 352 -31.62 -5.95 -3.19
C PRO A 352 -30.75 -4.87 -2.53
N PRO A 353 -29.72 -4.37 -3.23
CA PRO A 353 -28.90 -3.28 -2.70
C PRO A 353 -29.70 -1.96 -2.66
N ASP A 354 -29.59 -1.22 -1.56
CA ASP A 354 -30.25 0.08 -1.39
C ASP A 354 -29.33 1.23 -1.80
N ILE A 355 -29.10 1.35 -3.12
CA ILE A 355 -28.22 2.37 -3.69
C ILE A 355 -28.75 3.79 -3.44
N ALA A 356 -30.08 3.97 -3.44
CA ALA A 356 -30.69 5.26 -3.16
C ALA A 356 -30.34 5.76 -1.75
N ALA A 357 -30.36 4.89 -0.73
CA ALA A 357 -29.95 5.26 0.61
C ALA A 357 -28.46 5.59 0.71
N VAL A 358 -27.59 4.89 -0.03
CA VAL A 358 -26.14 5.19 -0.08
C VAL A 358 -25.92 6.58 -0.67
N LEU A 359 -26.47 6.86 -1.86
CA LEU A 359 -26.32 8.16 -2.53
C LEU A 359 -26.90 9.31 -1.69
N ALA A 360 -28.03 9.09 -1.03
CA ALA A 360 -28.64 10.09 -0.14
C ALA A 360 -27.77 10.44 1.09
N ARG A 361 -26.88 9.54 1.53
CA ARG A 361 -25.92 9.81 2.60
C ARG A 361 -24.74 10.64 2.09
N SER A 362 -24.26 10.36 0.88
CA SER A 362 -23.18 11.11 0.23
C SER A 362 -23.55 12.57 -0.08
N MET A 363 -24.84 12.89 -0.22
CA MET A 363 -25.33 14.27 -0.40
C MET A 363 -25.39 15.10 0.88
N LYS A 364 -25.25 14.48 2.07
CA LYS A 364 -25.41 15.15 3.38
C LYS A 364 -24.08 15.50 4.07
N SER A 365 -22.93 15.26 3.43
CA SER A 365 -21.60 15.57 3.96
C SER A 365 -21.05 16.90 3.46
#